data_AF-A0A435GFC1-F1
#
_entry.id   AF-A0A435GFC1-F1
#
_cell.length_a   1.000
_cell.length_b   1.000
_cell.length_c   1.000
_cell.angle_alpha   90.00
_cell.angle_beta   90.00
_cell.angle_gamma   90.00
#
_symmetry.space_group_name_H-M   'P 1'
#
loop_
_entity.id
_entity.type
_entity.pdbx_description
1 polymer ?
#
loop_
_entity_poly.entity_id
_entity_poly.type
_entity_poly.pdbx_seq_one_letter_code
_entity_poly.pdbx_strand_id
1 'polypeptide(L)'
;MSDQPIFDLSEPRLASSWSAATGSWLPAVILLLVTIVLWEAAVRIFAISAFIIPAPSEIAKSLVAQWGTLMQATLVTAGEILFGFLVSVVVGIAIALVIVRFDWLGRALYPL
;
A
#
# COMPACT_ATOMS: atom_id res chain seq x y z
N MET A 1 55.91 -10.33 -24.95
CA MET A 1 54.78 -10.44 -25.89
C MET A 1 54.14 -11.78 -25.64
N SER A 2 52.93 -11.98 -25.11
CA SER A 2 51.83 -11.08 -24.75
C SER A 2 50.81 -11.92 -23.98
N ASP A 3 51.04 -12.16 -22.69
CA ASP A 3 50.01 -12.64 -21.77
C ASP A 3 49.25 -11.41 -21.26
N GLN A 4 48.16 -11.08 -21.95
CA GLN A 4 47.18 -10.10 -21.46
C GLN A 4 45.90 -10.89 -21.16
N PRO A 5 45.50 -11.03 -19.88
CA PRO A 5 44.18 -11.52 -19.55
C PRO A 5 43.15 -10.45 -19.95
N ILE A 6 42.59 -10.61 -21.16
CA ILE A 6 41.47 -9.83 -21.70
C ILE A 6 40.19 -10.35 -21.03
N PHE A 7 39.92 -9.93 -19.79
CA PHE A 7 38.60 -9.82 -19.13
C PHE A 7 38.83 -9.72 -17.61
N ASP A 8 39.21 -8.53 -17.14
CA ASP A 8 39.02 -8.17 -15.74
C ASP A 8 37.54 -7.81 -15.56
N LEU A 9 36.72 -8.80 -15.21
CA LEU A 9 35.36 -8.59 -14.71
C LEU A 9 35.45 -7.99 -13.29
N SER A 10 36.03 -6.80 -13.17
CA SER A 10 35.85 -5.99 -11.99
C SER A 10 34.35 -5.71 -11.89
N GLU A 11 33.70 -6.49 -11.03
CA GLU A 11 32.28 -6.41 -10.79
C GLU A 11 31.93 -4.94 -10.57
N PRO A 12 30.85 -4.41 -11.18
CA PRO A 12 30.32 -3.14 -10.74
C PRO A 12 30.04 -3.33 -9.25
N ARG A 13 30.84 -2.67 -8.41
CA ARG A 13 30.57 -2.54 -6.98
C ARG A 13 29.19 -1.90 -6.92
N LEU A 14 28.15 -2.72 -6.84
CA LEU A 14 26.84 -2.32 -6.39
C LEU A 14 27.06 -1.96 -4.92
N ALA A 15 27.67 -0.80 -4.71
CA ALA A 15 27.87 -0.20 -3.42
C ALA A 15 26.47 -0.09 -2.85
N SER A 16 26.23 -0.94 -1.87
CA SER A 16 25.00 -1.13 -1.13
C SER A 16 24.65 0.16 -0.39
N SER A 17 24.07 1.11 -1.10
CA SER A 17 23.46 2.30 -0.50
C SER A 17 22.11 2.00 0.17
N TRP A 18 21.87 0.73 0.55
CA TRP A 18 20.70 0.30 1.30
C TRP A 18 20.87 0.50 2.82
N SER A 19 22.02 1.01 3.29
CA SER A 19 22.32 1.18 4.72
C SER A 19 22.11 2.59 5.29
N ALA A 20 21.60 3.54 4.50
CA ALA A 20 21.25 4.87 5.01
C ALA A 20 19.84 4.95 5.64
N ALA A 21 19.12 3.83 5.75
CA ALA A 21 17.75 3.80 6.27
C ALA A 21 17.62 3.13 7.65
N THR A 22 18.72 2.88 8.38
CA THR A 22 18.66 2.07 9.62
C THR A 22 18.90 2.86 10.92
N GLY A 23 18.99 4.19 10.90
CA GLY A 23 19.55 4.93 12.05
C GLY A 23 18.69 5.97 12.75
N SER A 24 17.60 6.49 12.17
CA SER A 24 16.99 7.72 12.70
C SER A 24 15.52 7.84 12.34
N TRP A 25 14.65 7.11 13.04
CA TRP A 25 13.20 7.37 13.01
C TRP A 25 12.83 8.62 13.83
N LEU A 26 13.76 9.07 14.69
CA LEU A 26 13.59 10.22 15.59
C LEU A 26 13.27 11.54 14.85
N PRO A 27 13.99 11.94 13.78
CA PRO A 27 13.65 13.16 13.03
C PRO A 27 12.26 13.09 12.38
N ALA A 28 11.87 11.91 11.89
CA ALA A 28 10.56 11.70 11.28
C ALA A 28 9.42 11.82 12.30
N VAL A 29 9.59 11.24 13.49
CA VAL A 29 8.61 11.37 14.59
C VAL A 29 8.52 12.82 15.08
N ILE A 30 9.64 13.52 15.23
CA ILE A 30 9.64 14.93 15.63
C ILE A 30 8.89 15.78 14.59
N LEU A 31 9.18 15.59 13.30
CA LEU A 31 8.48 16.31 12.22
C LEU A 31 6.98 16.04 12.26
N LEU A 32 6.57 14.78 12.45
CA LEU A 32 5.17 14.39 12.56
C LEU A 32 4.49 15.11 13.73
N LEU A 33 5.10 15.07 14.92
CA LEU A 33 4.55 15.71 16.12
C LEU A 33 4.44 17.23 15.95
N VAL A 34 5.48 17.88 15.41
CA VAL A 34 5.46 19.32 15.11
C VAL A 34 4.34 19.65 14.13
N THR A 35 4.16 18.84 13.09
CA THR A 35 3.10 19.02 12.10
C THR A 35 1.70 18.90 12.74
N ILE A 36 1.49 17.89 13.59
CA ILE A 36 0.22 17.68 14.30
C ILE A 36 -0.07 18.87 15.22
N VAL A 37 0.92 19.34 15.99
CA VAL A 37 0.76 20.46 16.92
C VAL A 37 0.48 21.75 16.16
N LEU A 38 1.21 22.02 15.08
CA LEU A 38 0.99 23.21 14.25
C LEU A 38 -0.40 23.19 13.60
N TRP A 39 -0.83 22.03 13.11
CA TRP A 39 -2.17 21.86 12.55
C TRP A 39 -3.26 22.08 13.60
N GLU A 40 -3.13 21.50 14.79
CA GLU A 40 -4.09 21.71 15.88
C GLU A 40 -4.13 23.18 16.32
N ALA A 41 -2.98 23.83 16.43
CA ALA A 41 -2.90 25.25 16.72
C ALA A 41 -3.58 26.09 15.62
N ALA A 42 -3.36 25.78 14.35
CA ALA A 42 -4.01 26.48 13.24
C ALA A 42 -5.54 26.33 13.32
N VAL A 43 -6.07 25.12 13.45
CA VAL A 43 -7.53 24.89 13.54
C VAL A 43 -8.14 25.66 14.72
N ARG A 44 -7.48 25.67 15.88
CA ARG A 44 -7.94 26.36 17.09
C ARG A 44 -7.85 27.89 16.98
N ILE A 45 -6.74 28.42 16.45
CA ILE A 45 -6.51 29.87 16.33
C ILE A 45 -7.43 30.49 15.28
N PHE A 46 -7.58 29.83 14.13
CA PHE A 46 -8.43 30.31 13.04
C PHE A 46 -9.92 30.00 13.24
N ALA A 47 -10.29 29.38 14.37
CA ALA A 47 -11.66 28.98 14.72
C ALA A 47 -12.39 28.29 13.54
N ILE A 48 -11.66 27.45 12.80
CA ILE A 48 -12.19 26.76 11.62
C ILE A 48 -13.27 25.81 12.12
N SER A 49 -14.45 25.87 11.51
CA SER A 49 -15.57 24.99 11.86
C SER A 49 -15.12 23.53 11.78
N ALA A 50 -15.28 22.81 12.91
CA ALA A 50 -14.92 21.40 13.04
C ALA A 50 -15.65 20.48 12.04
N PHE A 51 -16.69 21.00 11.38
CA PHE A 51 -17.41 20.31 10.31
C PHE A 51 -16.60 20.20 9.01
N ILE A 52 -15.69 21.15 8.73
CA ILE A 52 -14.88 21.14 7.50
C ILE A 52 -13.53 20.47 7.77
N ILE A 53 -12.86 20.84 8.88
CA ILE A 53 -11.57 20.28 9.26
C ILE A 53 -11.55 20.07 10.79
N PRO A 54 -11.84 18.84 11.27
CA PRO A 54 -11.73 18.55 12.69
C PRO A 54 -10.26 18.59 13.13
N ALA A 55 -10.02 19.06 14.36
CA ALA A 55 -8.69 19.00 14.95
C ALA A 55 -8.25 17.53 15.12
N PRO A 56 -6.94 17.22 15.04
CA PRO A 56 -6.45 15.85 15.21
C PRO A 56 -6.89 15.20 16.52
N SER A 57 -7.00 15.97 17.61
CA SER A 57 -7.53 15.49 18.88
C SER A 57 -9.01 15.04 18.82
N GLU A 58 -9.84 15.73 18.03
CA GLU A 58 -11.25 15.36 17.83
C GLU A 58 -11.40 14.12 16.94
N ILE A 59 -10.51 13.95 15.97
CA ILE A 59 -10.40 12.71 15.18
C ILE A 59 -10.06 11.54 16.10
N ALA A 60 -9.04 11.70 16.96
CA ALA A 60 -8.63 10.66 17.90
C ALA A 60 -9.77 10.29 18.87
N LYS A 61 -10.49 11.27 19.41
CA LYS A 61 -11.67 11.02 20.26
C LYS A 61 -12.76 10.27 19.51
N SER A 62 -13.07 10.68 18.28
CA SER A 62 -14.11 10.06 17.46
C SER A 62 -13.75 8.62 17.11
N LEU A 63 -12.48 8.36 16.79
CA LEU A 63 -11.97 7.01 16.54
C LEU A 63 -12.14 6.08 17.74
N VAL A 64 -11.84 6.56 18.96
CA VAL A 64 -12.00 5.77 20.18
C VAL A 64 -13.48 5.58 20.54
N ALA A 65 -14.27 6.66 20.48
CA ALA A 65 -15.68 6.63 20.83
C ALA A 65 -16.51 5.74 19.89
N GLN A 66 -16.17 5.72 18.60
CA GLN A 66 -16.88 4.95 17.57
C GLN A 66 -16.13 3.68 17.18
N TRP A 67 -15.09 3.29 17.91
CA TRP A 67 -14.20 2.17 17.55
C TRP A 67 -14.97 0.90 17.24
N GLY A 68 -15.98 0.55 18.05
CA GLY A 68 -16.81 -0.63 17.83
C GLY A 68 -17.57 -0.59 16.50
N THR A 69 -18.17 0.55 16.17
CA THR A 69 -18.90 0.76 14.91
C THR A 69 -17.95 0.78 13.71
N LEU A 70 -16.82 1.48 13.82
CA LEU A 70 -15.75 1.52 12.82
C LEU A 70 -15.21 0.11 12.53
N MET A 71 -14.97 -0.67 13.57
CA MET A 71 -14.49 -2.05 13.46
C MET A 71 -15.52 -2.93 12.77
N GLN A 72 -16.80 -2.83 13.15
CA GLN A 72 -17.87 -3.57 12.51
C GLN A 72 -17.97 -3.23 11.01
N ALA A 73 -17.96 -1.94 10.67
CA ALA A 73 -17.97 -1.50 9.27
C ALA A 73 -16.73 -2.04 8.51
N THR A 74 -15.55 -1.95 9.11
CA THR A 74 -14.31 -2.47 8.52
C THR A 74 -14.39 -3.98 8.27
N LEU A 75 -14.92 -4.74 9.23
CA LEU A 75 -15.08 -6.19 9.11
C LEU A 75 -16.09 -6.58 8.03
N VAL A 76 -17.18 -5.83 7.88
CA VAL A 76 -18.16 -6.05 6.82
C VAL A 76 -17.50 -5.83 5.45
N THR A 77 -16.82 -4.70 5.24
CA THR A 77 -16.12 -4.44 3.97
C THR A 77 -15.01 -5.47 3.71
N ALA A 78 -14.25 -5.85 4.73
CA ALA A 78 -13.24 -6.92 4.59
C ALA A 78 -13.90 -8.24 4.18
N GLY A 79 -15.04 -8.60 4.77
CA GLY A 79 -15.83 -9.76 4.39
C GLY A 79 -16.33 -9.70 2.95
N GLU A 80 -16.84 -8.56 2.50
CA GLU A 80 -17.27 -8.33 1.12
C GLU A 80 -16.11 -8.48 0.13
N ILE A 81 -14.94 -7.94 0.45
CA ILE A 81 -13.72 -8.08 -0.37
C ILE A 81 -13.31 -9.55 -0.48
N LEU A 82 -13.26 -10.27 0.65
CA LEU A 82 -12.87 -11.68 0.67
C LEU A 82 -13.85 -12.54 -0.11
N PHE A 83 -15.16 -12.28 0.03
CA PHE A 83 -16.18 -12.99 -0.72
C PHE A 83 -16.06 -12.72 -2.23
N GLY A 84 -15.96 -11.45 -2.63
CA GLY A 84 -15.78 -11.07 -4.04
C GLY A 84 -14.50 -11.66 -4.64
N PHE A 85 -13.42 -11.71 -3.88
CA PHE A 85 -12.17 -12.35 -4.27
C PHE A 85 -12.35 -13.86 -4.50
N LEU A 86 -12.99 -14.57 -3.56
CA LEU A 86 -13.26 -16.01 -3.70
C LEU A 86 -14.12 -16.31 -4.93
N VAL A 87 -15.19 -15.54 -5.15
CA VAL A 87 -16.04 -15.67 -6.35
C VAL A 87 -15.22 -15.43 -7.61
N SER A 88 -14.38 -14.39 -7.63
CA SER A 88 -13.51 -14.09 -8.78
C SER A 88 -12.53 -15.22 -9.09
N VAL A 89 -11.95 -15.86 -8.06
CA VAL A 89 -11.06 -17.01 -8.23
C VAL A 89 -11.81 -18.20 -8.84
N VAL A 90 -12.97 -18.56 -8.30
CA VAL A 90 -13.77 -19.68 -8.81
C VAL A 90 -14.19 -19.44 -10.25
N VAL A 91 -14.68 -18.25 -10.56
CA VAL A 91 -15.09 -17.87 -11.92
C VAL A 91 -13.90 -17.85 -12.86
N GLY A 92 -12.77 -17.27 -12.45
CA GLY A 92 -11.54 -17.23 -13.24
C GLY A 92 -11.02 -18.64 -13.57
N ILE A 93 -11.03 -19.56 -12.60
CA ILE A 93 -10.67 -20.96 -12.82
C ILE A 93 -11.65 -21.64 -13.78
N ALA A 94 -12.96 -21.45 -13.59
CA ALA A 94 -13.96 -22.02 -14.47
C ALA A 94 -13.78 -21.55 -15.93
N ILE A 95 -13.54 -20.25 -16.13
CA ILE A 95 -13.24 -19.67 -17.44
C ILE A 95 -11.97 -20.28 -18.04
N ALA A 96 -10.89 -20.39 -17.25
CA ALA A 96 -9.63 -20.99 -17.71
C ALA A 96 -9.83 -22.45 -18.14
N LEU A 97 -10.59 -23.24 -17.38
CA LEU A 97 -10.91 -24.64 -17.72
C LEU A 97 -11.74 -24.75 -19.00
N VAL A 98 -12.70 -23.86 -19.20
CA VAL A 98 -13.50 -23.79 -20.44
C VAL A 98 -12.60 -23.49 -21.63
N ILE A 99 -11.72 -22.49 -21.52
CA ILE A 99 -10.76 -22.13 -22.59
C ILE A 99 -9.85 -23.31 -22.94
N VAL A 100 -9.32 -24.02 -21.94
CA VAL A 100 -8.43 -25.18 -22.16
C VAL A 100 -9.18 -26.39 -22.73
N ARG A 101 -10.45 -26.60 -22.34
CA ARG A 101 -11.25 -27.75 -22.81
C ARG A 101 -11.74 -27.58 -24.24
N PHE A 102 -12.04 -26.35 -24.65
CA PHE A 102 -12.55 -26.07 -25.99
C PHE A 102 -11.44 -25.42 -26.84
N ASP A 103 -10.69 -26.24 -27.61
CA ASP A 103 -9.71 -25.84 -28.63
C ASP A 103 -10.24 -24.83 -29.68
N TRP A 104 -11.54 -24.53 -29.65
CA TRP A 104 -12.20 -23.52 -30.47
C TRP A 104 -11.95 -22.09 -29.96
N LEU A 105 -11.79 -21.88 -28.64
CA LEU A 105 -11.50 -20.56 -28.06
C LEU A 105 -10.00 -20.23 -28.08
N GLY A 106 -9.13 -21.23 -27.92
CA GLY A 106 -7.68 -21.07 -28.08
C GLY A 106 -7.29 -20.55 -29.47
N ARG A 107 -7.98 -20.98 -30.53
CA ARG A 107 -7.73 -20.53 -31.92
C ARG A 107 -8.27 -19.14 -32.24
N ALA A 108 -9.27 -18.64 -31.50
CA ALA A 108 -9.80 -17.28 -31.69
C ALA A 108 -8.96 -16.21 -30.94
N LEU A 109 -8.34 -16.58 -29.81
CA LEU A 109 -7.50 -15.68 -29.00
C LEU A 109 -6.00 -15.80 -29.31
N TYR A 110 -5.56 -16.94 -29.83
CA TYR A 110 -4.18 -17.21 -30.26
C TYR A 110 -4.19 -17.68 -31.73
N PRO A 111 -4.36 -16.76 -32.69
CA PRO A 111 -4.18 -17.09 -34.10
C PRO A 111 -2.67 -17.10 -34.40
N LEU A 112 -2.01 -18.22 -34.10
CA LEU A 112 -0.69 -18.56 -34.65
C LEU A 112 -0.81 -19.89 -35.40
#